data_AF-A0A7J8WEV6-F1
#
_entry.id   AF-A0A7J8WEV6-F1
#
_cell.length_a   1.000
_cell.length_b   1.000
_cell.length_c   1.000
_cell.angle_alpha   90.00
_cell.angle_beta   90.00
_cell.angle_gamma   90.00
#
_symmetry.space_group_name_H-M   'P 1'
#
loop_
_entity.id
_entity.type
_entity.pdbx_description
1 polymer ?
#
loop_
_entity_poly.entity_id
_entity_poly.type
_entity_poly.pdbx_seq_one_letter_code
_entity_poly.pdbx_strand_id
1 'polypeptide(L)'
;MTIKLQQKLIVTSDKTIDARGANVEICNGVGITIQFVKNLSIHGLQIHHIIPTNGGKIKNDEIHHGLRGDSDGDGVSLFGASNVWLDHLSLHHCTDGLIDVVQGSIAFTISNCYFTDHNDVMLFGASDSYSADKKM
;
A
#
# COMPACT_ATOMS: atom_id res chain seq x y z
N MET A 1 12.80 13.87 2.81
CA MET A 1 13.07 13.17 1.54
C MET A 1 11.72 13.00 0.87
N THR A 2 11.58 13.53 -0.34
CA THR A 2 10.33 13.40 -1.11
C THR A 2 10.59 12.44 -2.27
N ILE A 3 9.79 11.38 -2.36
CA ILE A 3 9.96 10.28 -3.30
C ILE A 3 8.75 10.25 -4.23
N LYS A 4 8.99 10.44 -5.52
CA LYS A 4 8.00 10.21 -6.57
C LYS A 4 8.24 8.85 -7.21
N LEU A 5 7.39 7.88 -6.89
CA LEU A 5 7.41 6.57 -7.53
C LEU A 5 6.87 6.68 -8.97
N GLN A 6 7.57 6.06 -9.92
CA GLN A 6 7.17 6.05 -11.33
C GLN A 6 6.22 4.89 -11.67
N GLN A 7 6.32 3.79 -10.92
CA GLN A 7 5.49 2.59 -11.01
C GLN A 7 5.35 2.00 -9.60
N LYS A 8 4.34 1.13 -9.39
CA LYS A 8 4.01 0.55 -8.08
C LYS A 8 5.28 0.07 -7.37
N LEU A 9 5.47 0.46 -6.11
CA LEU A 9 6.52 -0.12 -5.28
C LEU A 9 6.04 -1.48 -4.75
N ILE A 10 6.55 -2.57 -5.31
CA ILE A 10 6.28 -3.92 -4.82
C ILE A 10 7.18 -4.21 -3.63
N VAL A 11 6.59 -4.34 -2.44
CA VAL A 11 7.33 -4.69 -1.22
C VAL A 11 7.33 -6.21 -1.04
N THR A 12 8.51 -6.78 -0.75
CA THR A 12 8.67 -8.23 -0.51
C THR A 12 8.51 -8.58 0.96
N SER A 13 8.34 -9.88 1.26
CA SER A 13 8.17 -10.38 2.63
C SER A 13 9.34 -10.03 3.55
N ASP A 14 9.06 -10.01 4.85
CA ASP A 14 10.05 -9.86 5.93
C ASP A 14 10.85 -8.55 5.77
N LYS A 15 10.12 -7.42 5.74
CA LYS A 15 10.69 -6.07 5.66
C LYS A 15 10.05 -5.13 6.66
N THR A 16 10.82 -4.11 7.00
CA THR A 16 10.35 -2.91 7.69
C THR A 16 10.69 -1.70 6.82
N ILE A 17 9.71 -0.85 6.57
CA ILE A 17 9.92 0.51 6.06
C ILE A 17 9.73 1.46 7.23
N ASP A 18 10.80 2.12 7.64
CA ASP A 18 10.84 2.95 8.85
C ASP A 18 11.32 4.35 8.51
N ALA A 19 10.47 5.34 8.75
CA ALA A 19 10.78 6.75 8.55
C ALA A 19 11.04 7.52 9.85
N ARG A 20 11.20 6.85 11.00
CA ARG A 20 11.53 7.54 12.26
C ARG A 20 12.80 8.37 12.12
N GLY A 21 12.77 9.56 12.69
CA GLY A 21 13.90 10.49 12.67
C GLY A 21 14.10 11.23 11.33
N ALA A 22 13.23 11.00 10.33
CA ALA A 22 13.28 11.72 9.06
C ALA A 22 11.86 12.10 8.60
N ASN A 23 11.75 13.22 7.86
CA ASN A 23 10.51 13.50 7.12
C ASN A 23 10.59 12.77 5.78
N VAL A 24 9.80 11.71 5.57
CA VAL A 24 9.79 10.92 4.33
C VAL A 24 8.40 10.93 3.73
N GLU A 25 8.32 11.46 2.51
CA GLU A 25 7.08 11.62 1.74
C GLU A 25 7.11 10.73 0.49
N ILE A 26 6.03 10.00 0.24
CA ILE A 26 5.76 9.35 -1.04
C ILE A 26 4.58 10.08 -1.68
N CYS A 27 4.83 10.79 -2.77
CA CYS A 27 3.79 11.63 -3.35
C CYS A 27 3.95 11.94 -4.84
N ASN A 28 2.86 12.45 -5.45
CA ASN A 28 2.79 12.91 -6.85
C ASN A 28 3.13 11.82 -7.89
N GLY A 29 2.97 10.56 -7.49
CA GLY A 29 3.25 9.36 -8.26
C GLY A 29 2.33 8.26 -7.77
N VAL A 30 2.82 7.03 -7.74
CA VAL A 30 2.03 5.85 -7.35
C VAL A 30 2.33 5.39 -5.93
N GLY A 31 1.39 4.68 -5.30
CA GLY A 31 1.50 4.18 -3.94
C GLY A 31 2.29 2.87 -3.78
N ILE A 32 2.18 2.32 -2.58
CA ILE A 32 2.85 1.08 -2.15
C ILE A 32 1.94 -0.11 -2.37
N THR A 33 2.49 -1.21 -2.90
CA THR A 33 1.73 -2.46 -3.08
C THR A 33 2.38 -3.61 -2.32
N ILE A 34 1.60 -4.22 -1.43
CA ILE A 34 1.94 -5.40 -0.63
C ILE A 34 1.13 -6.58 -1.19
N GLN A 35 1.72 -7.32 -2.12
CA GLN A 35 1.01 -8.34 -2.88
C GLN A 35 1.58 -9.74 -2.64
N PHE A 36 0.75 -10.66 -2.14
CA PHE A 36 1.09 -12.08 -1.90
C PHE A 36 2.34 -12.28 -1.03
N VAL A 37 2.53 -11.43 -0.04
CA VAL A 37 3.70 -11.41 0.86
C VAL A 37 3.25 -11.34 2.31
N LYS A 38 4.20 -11.53 3.23
CA LYS A 38 3.91 -11.55 4.66
C LYS A 38 4.97 -10.87 5.51
N ASN A 39 4.63 -10.61 6.76
CA ASN A 39 5.53 -10.11 7.81
C ASN A 39 6.14 -8.75 7.41
N LEU A 40 5.28 -7.74 7.35
CA LEU A 40 5.65 -6.40 6.92
C LEU A 40 5.28 -5.37 7.97
N SER A 41 6.14 -4.38 8.17
CA SER A 41 5.83 -3.18 8.94
C SER A 41 6.16 -1.93 8.13
N ILE A 42 5.23 -0.99 8.08
CA ILE A 42 5.44 0.33 7.47
C ILE A 42 5.12 1.37 8.53
N HIS A 43 6.09 2.22 8.86
CA HIS A 43 5.98 3.15 9.96
C HIS A 43 6.51 4.55 9.62
N GLY A 44 5.72 5.58 9.97
CA GLY A 44 6.16 6.98 9.96
C GLY A 44 6.14 7.69 8.60
N LEU A 45 5.66 7.05 7.53
CA LEU A 45 5.62 7.67 6.20
C LEU A 45 4.48 8.69 6.08
N GLN A 46 4.73 9.73 5.28
CA GLN A 46 3.68 10.58 4.71
C GLN A 46 3.39 10.12 3.29
N ILE A 47 2.15 9.76 2.98
CA ILE A 47 1.74 9.24 1.67
C ILE A 47 0.58 10.08 1.15
N HIS A 48 0.77 10.81 0.05
CA HIS A 48 -0.25 11.75 -0.40
C HIS A 48 -0.16 12.09 -1.87
N HIS A 49 -1.24 12.65 -2.44
CA HIS A 49 -1.27 13.04 -3.85
C HIS A 49 -0.88 11.87 -4.76
N ILE A 50 -1.36 10.68 -4.41
CA ILE A 50 -1.13 9.47 -5.19
C ILE A 50 -2.08 9.48 -6.37
N ILE A 51 -1.53 9.19 -7.55
CA ILE A 51 -2.23 9.23 -8.82
C ILE A 51 -2.20 7.87 -9.52
N PRO A 52 -3.19 7.57 -10.37
CA PRO A 52 -3.16 6.39 -11.22
C PRO A 52 -1.94 6.42 -12.15
N THR A 53 -1.34 5.25 -12.37
CA THR A 53 -0.21 5.10 -13.30
C THR A 53 -0.32 3.77 -14.04
N ASN A 54 0.16 3.75 -15.28
CA ASN A 54 0.24 2.51 -16.04
C ASN A 54 1.10 1.46 -15.34
N GLY A 55 0.69 0.21 -15.45
CA GLY A 55 1.43 -0.96 -15.00
C GLY A 55 2.66 -1.22 -15.89
N GLY A 56 3.15 -2.45 -15.83
CA GLY A 56 4.28 -2.87 -16.65
C GLY A 56 5.13 -3.95 -15.98
N LYS A 57 6.36 -4.13 -16.50
CA LYS A 57 7.34 -5.04 -15.92
C LYS A 57 8.01 -4.38 -14.72
N ILE A 58 7.54 -4.70 -13.53
CA ILE A 58 8.03 -4.12 -12.27
C ILE A 58 8.93 -5.14 -11.56
N LYS A 59 10.07 -4.66 -11.07
CA LYS A 59 11.03 -5.47 -10.31
C LYS A 59 10.43 -5.79 -8.93
N ASN A 60 10.51 -7.05 -8.51
CA ASN A 60 10.04 -7.49 -7.19
C ASN A 60 11.04 -8.45 -6.50
N ASP A 61 12.25 -8.56 -7.05
CA ASP A 61 13.43 -9.19 -6.45
C ASP A 61 14.68 -8.69 -7.20
N GLU A 62 15.89 -8.98 -6.74
CA GLU A 62 17.15 -8.52 -7.35
C GLU A 62 17.28 -8.87 -8.84
N ILE A 63 16.73 -10.01 -9.25
CA ILE A 63 16.82 -10.54 -10.62
C ILE A 63 15.47 -10.71 -11.32
N HIS A 64 14.36 -10.63 -10.60
CA HIS A 64 13.04 -10.95 -11.12
C HIS A 64 12.18 -9.70 -11.37
N HIS A 65 11.51 -9.69 -12.53
CA HIS A 65 10.50 -8.71 -12.91
C HIS A 65 9.17 -9.42 -13.18
N GLY A 66 8.12 -8.97 -12.52
CA GLY A 66 6.76 -9.43 -12.77
C GLY A 66 5.96 -8.43 -13.59
N LEU A 67 5.07 -8.93 -14.46
CA LEU A 67 4.05 -8.07 -15.06
C LEU A 67 3.03 -7.67 -13.98
N ARG A 68 2.69 -6.40 -13.91
CA ARG A 68 1.69 -5.84 -13.01
C ARG A 68 0.74 -4.95 -13.79
N GLY A 69 -0.54 -4.98 -13.41
CA GLY A 69 -1.56 -4.09 -13.96
C GLY A 69 -1.41 -2.66 -13.48
N ASP A 70 -2.26 -1.80 -14.03
CA ASP A 70 -2.32 -0.37 -13.70
C ASP A 70 -2.61 -0.15 -12.20
N SER A 71 -2.20 1.01 -11.71
CA SER A 71 -2.52 1.47 -10.37
C SER A 71 -3.75 2.35 -10.40
N ASP A 72 -4.68 2.10 -9.49
CA ASP A 72 -5.93 2.85 -9.40
C ASP A 72 -5.76 4.14 -8.60
N GLY A 73 -4.70 4.22 -7.80
CA GLY A 73 -4.26 5.45 -7.13
C GLY A 73 -4.31 5.38 -5.61
N ASP A 74 -4.27 4.17 -5.04
CA ASP A 74 -4.26 3.98 -3.59
C ASP A 74 -2.94 4.40 -2.95
N GLY A 75 -3.02 4.89 -1.71
CA GLY A 75 -1.83 5.11 -0.87
C GLY A 75 -1.06 3.81 -0.60
N VAL A 76 -1.73 2.82 -0.01
CA VAL A 76 -1.18 1.50 0.31
C VAL A 76 -2.21 0.41 -0.01
N SER A 77 -1.88 -0.53 -0.89
CA SER A 77 -2.75 -1.68 -1.19
C SER A 77 -2.16 -2.98 -0.65
N LEU A 78 -2.94 -3.71 0.17
CA LEU A 78 -2.69 -5.07 0.64
C LEU A 78 -3.53 -6.03 -0.20
N PHE A 79 -2.86 -6.92 -0.94
CA PHE A 79 -3.50 -7.86 -1.87
C PHE A 79 -3.03 -9.29 -1.58
N GLY A 80 -3.86 -10.07 -0.89
CA GLY A 80 -3.49 -11.41 -0.40
C GLY A 80 -2.28 -11.40 0.55
N ALA A 81 -2.17 -10.35 1.37
CA ALA A 81 -1.07 -10.16 2.30
C ALA A 81 -1.41 -10.70 3.70
N SER A 82 -0.41 -11.09 4.49
CA SER A 82 -0.64 -11.51 5.87
C SER A 82 0.40 -10.97 6.85
N ASN A 83 0.01 -10.77 8.12
CA ASN A 83 0.89 -10.26 9.17
C ASN A 83 1.51 -8.90 8.77
N VAL A 84 0.65 -7.91 8.53
CA VAL A 84 1.07 -6.56 8.10
C VAL A 84 0.71 -5.54 9.18
N TRP A 85 1.66 -4.70 9.57
CA TRP A 85 1.43 -3.59 10.49
C TRP A 85 1.70 -2.26 9.80
N LEU A 86 0.64 -1.48 9.61
CA LEU A 86 0.70 -0.10 9.12
C LEU A 86 0.52 0.82 10.33
N ASP A 87 1.55 1.59 10.68
CA ASP A 87 1.56 2.34 11.93
C ASP A 87 2.09 3.77 11.76
N HIS A 88 1.49 4.74 12.45
CA HIS A 88 1.94 6.14 12.40
C HIS A 88 2.12 6.69 10.97
N LEU A 89 1.26 6.27 10.04
CA LEU A 89 1.25 6.81 8.69
C LEU A 89 0.39 8.07 8.63
N SER A 90 0.80 9.05 7.83
CA SER A 90 -0.04 10.21 7.52
C SER A 90 -0.47 10.13 6.05
N LEU A 91 -1.77 9.91 5.79
CA LEU A 91 -2.28 9.74 4.43
C LEU A 91 -3.40 10.73 4.09
N HIS A 92 -3.36 11.29 2.89
CA HIS A 92 -4.36 12.24 2.39
C HIS A 92 -4.31 12.42 0.87
N HIS A 93 -5.38 12.89 0.25
CA HIS A 93 -5.42 13.25 -1.18
C HIS A 93 -4.88 12.15 -2.12
N CYS A 94 -5.23 10.88 -1.90
CA CYS A 94 -4.99 9.85 -2.93
C CYS A 94 -6.07 9.99 -4.03
N THR A 95 -5.95 9.27 -5.14
CA THR A 95 -6.99 9.33 -6.17
C THR A 95 -8.13 8.34 -5.89
N ASP A 96 -7.80 7.17 -5.36
CA ASP A 96 -8.77 6.14 -4.97
C ASP A 96 -8.68 5.91 -3.45
N GLY A 97 -8.30 4.73 -2.94
CA GLY A 97 -8.22 4.49 -1.49
C GLY A 97 -7.02 5.17 -0.78
N LEU A 98 -7.11 5.47 0.52
CA LEU A 98 -5.85 5.68 1.29
C LEU A 98 -5.21 4.32 1.60
N ILE A 99 -6.00 3.36 2.10
CA ILE A 99 -5.56 1.99 2.36
C ILE A 99 -6.61 1.00 1.88
N ASP A 100 -6.20 0.12 0.98
CA ASP A 100 -7.03 -0.96 0.47
C ASP A 100 -6.53 -2.31 0.97
N VAL A 101 -7.41 -3.11 1.57
CA VAL A 101 -7.08 -4.45 2.04
C VAL A 101 -8.07 -5.44 1.43
N VAL A 102 -7.57 -6.22 0.49
CA VAL A 102 -8.41 -7.06 -0.38
C VAL A 102 -7.74 -8.41 -0.64
N GLN A 103 -8.46 -9.29 -1.35
CA GLN A 103 -7.95 -10.56 -1.88
C GLN A 103 -7.47 -11.54 -0.81
N GLY A 104 -8.24 -11.73 0.25
CA GLY A 104 -7.95 -12.67 1.33
C GLY A 104 -6.78 -12.23 2.20
N SER A 105 -6.49 -10.94 2.22
CA SER A 105 -5.54 -10.38 3.18
C SER A 105 -6.07 -10.57 4.61
N ILE A 106 -5.19 -10.90 5.55
CA ILE A 106 -5.58 -11.31 6.91
C ILE A 106 -4.51 -10.91 7.93
N ALA A 107 -4.90 -10.78 9.19
CA ALA A 107 -3.98 -10.52 10.30
C ALA A 107 -3.13 -9.25 10.05
N PHE A 108 -3.83 -8.16 9.75
CA PHE A 108 -3.22 -6.84 9.65
C PHE A 108 -3.62 -5.96 10.83
N THR A 109 -2.83 -4.93 11.09
CA THR A 109 -3.15 -3.89 12.06
C THR A 109 -2.86 -2.54 11.44
N ILE A 110 -3.83 -1.64 11.48
CA ILE A 110 -3.69 -0.24 11.10
C ILE A 110 -3.85 0.57 12.39
N SER A 111 -2.78 1.21 12.87
CA SER A 111 -2.79 1.89 14.16
C SER A 111 -2.08 3.24 14.12
N ASN A 112 -2.53 4.18 14.95
CA ASN A 112 -1.90 5.50 15.11
C ASN A 112 -1.72 6.31 13.80
N CYS A 113 -2.46 5.96 12.75
CA CYS A 113 -2.41 6.68 11.48
C CYS A 113 -3.25 7.97 11.56
N TYR A 114 -2.85 8.96 10.79
CA TYR A 114 -3.58 10.21 10.60
C TYR A 114 -4.11 10.26 9.16
N PHE A 115 -5.44 10.20 9.03
CA PHE A 115 -6.14 10.25 7.75
C PHE A 115 -6.91 11.56 7.66
N THR A 116 -6.66 12.35 6.62
CA THR A 116 -7.32 13.65 6.43
C THR A 116 -7.58 13.91 4.96
N ASP A 117 -8.50 14.83 4.67
CA ASP A 117 -8.73 15.41 3.35
C ASP A 117 -8.85 14.35 2.23
N HIS A 118 -9.70 13.36 2.48
CA HIS A 118 -9.93 12.23 1.58
C HIS A 118 -11.29 11.61 1.84
N ASN A 119 -11.98 11.15 0.79
CA ASN A 119 -13.33 10.58 0.88
C ASN A 119 -13.30 9.05 1.08
N ASP A 120 -12.53 8.34 0.25
CA ASP A 120 -12.49 6.88 0.22
C ASP A 120 -11.29 6.40 1.06
N VAL A 121 -11.48 6.42 2.39
CA VAL A 121 -10.36 6.29 3.34
C VAL A 121 -9.81 4.86 3.38
N MET A 122 -10.66 3.87 3.65
CA MET A 122 -10.23 2.47 3.77
C MET A 122 -11.26 1.53 3.14
N LEU A 123 -10.79 0.58 2.33
CA LEU A 123 -11.58 -0.53 1.81
C LEU A 123 -11.14 -1.86 2.43
N PHE A 124 -12.09 -2.62 2.96
CA PHE A 124 -11.87 -3.96 3.50
C PHE A 124 -12.74 -4.98 2.75
N GLY A 125 -12.14 -5.66 1.77
CA GLY A 125 -12.82 -6.55 0.83
C GLY A 125 -13.53 -5.79 -0.30
N ALA A 126 -13.17 -6.10 -1.54
CA ALA A 126 -13.63 -5.36 -2.73
C ALA A 126 -14.83 -5.99 -3.45
N SER A 127 -15.30 -7.17 -3.03
CA SER A 127 -16.40 -7.87 -3.71
C SER A 127 -17.22 -8.74 -2.78
N ASP A 128 -18.55 -8.57 -2.84
CA ASP A 128 -19.53 -9.39 -2.12
C ASP A 128 -19.43 -10.90 -2.43
N SER A 129 -18.87 -11.24 -3.59
CA SER A 129 -18.74 -12.63 -4.04
C SER A 129 -17.41 -13.29 -3.65
N TYR A 130 -16.45 -12.53 -3.10
CA TYR A 130 -15.10 -13.06 -2.85
C TYR A 130 -15.01 -13.74 -1.48
N SER A 131 -15.20 -15.07 -1.48
CA SER A 131 -15.33 -15.83 -0.23
C SER A 131 -14.07 -15.90 0.63
N ALA A 132 -12.88 -15.61 0.10
CA ALA A 132 -11.65 -15.68 0.90
C ALA A 132 -11.56 -14.52 1.91
N ASP A 133 -12.22 -13.39 1.66
CA ASP A 133 -12.29 -12.24 2.58
C ASP A 133 -13.15 -12.56 3.83
N LYS A 134 -13.92 -13.64 3.85
CA LYS A 134 -14.68 -14.06 5.04
C LYS A 134 -13.81 -14.40 6.26
N LYS A 135 -12.50 -14.60 6.04
CA LYS A 135 -11.52 -14.91 7.08
C LYS A 135 -10.67 -13.70 7.48
N MET A 136 -10.89 -12.54 6.85
CA MET A 136 -10.16 -11.30 7.12
C MET A 136 -10.21 -10.93 8.61
#